data_AF-A0A0X3P3S4-F1
#
_entry.id   AF-A0A0X3P3S4-F1
#
_cell.length_a   1.000
_cell.length_b   1.000
_cell.length_c   1.000
_cell.angle_alpha   90.00
_cell.angle_beta   90.00
_cell.angle_gamma   90.00
#
_symmetry.space_group_name_H-M   'P 1'
#
loop_
_entity.id
_entity.type
_entity.pdbx_description
1 polymer ?
#
loop_
_entity_poly.entity_id
_entity_poly.type
_entity_poly.pdbx_seq_one_letter_code
_entity_poly.pdbx_strand_id
1 'polypeptide(L)'
;MSTETYHEMYRRTTLGNTLQESLDEMLTHNLITSGCAMKIMQKFDQCICTALSKRVKNRLFLKGHLNTYRNCDNVWTLVMNDVEIRDASVLLHVDKIKIVACECKDAKSARTAAALKGNPALSSQNSGTLTAQNRESEGLGGPPNLMSLGDDKAYLSDDEGRV
;
A
#
# COMPACT_ATOMS: atom_id res chain seq x y z
N MET A 1 11.70 8.06 -23.61
CA MET A 1 11.46 6.75 -22.98
C MET A 1 11.05 7.01 -21.55
N SER A 2 9.79 6.79 -21.20
CA SER A 2 9.33 6.91 -19.81
C SER A 2 10.00 5.80 -19.01
N THR A 3 11.06 6.14 -18.28
CA THR A 3 11.67 5.25 -17.30
C THR A 3 10.64 5.05 -16.20
N GLU A 4 9.91 3.92 -16.25
CA GLU A 4 9.11 3.50 -15.10
C GLU A 4 10.06 3.24 -13.94
N THR A 5 10.02 4.15 -12.96
CA THR A 5 10.77 4.02 -11.73
C THR A 5 10.03 3.01 -10.85
N TYR A 6 10.44 1.75 -10.91
CA TYR A 6 9.95 0.71 -10.01
C TYR A 6 10.37 1.02 -8.57
N HIS A 7 9.53 0.66 -7.60
CA HIS A 7 9.83 0.93 -6.20
C HIS A 7 10.94 -0.01 -5.69
N GLU A 8 12.06 0.58 -5.25
CA GLU A 8 13.18 -0.16 -4.65
C GLU A 8 12.88 -0.61 -3.21
N MET A 9 11.71 -0.29 -2.67
CA MET A 9 11.31 -0.62 -1.31
C MET A 9 11.39 -2.13 -1.03
N TYR A 10 11.07 -2.96 -2.03
CA TYR A 10 11.07 -4.41 -1.89
C TYR A 10 12.48 -5.01 -1.74
N ARG A 11 13.55 -4.24 -1.98
CA ARG A 11 14.93 -4.72 -1.75
C ARG A 11 15.22 -5.01 -0.28
N ARG A 12 14.52 -4.35 0.66
CA ARG A 12 14.65 -4.58 2.11
C ARG A 12 13.81 -5.75 2.64
N THR A 13 13.03 -6.41 1.79
CA THR A 13 12.33 -7.64 2.18
C THR A 13 13.34 -8.77 2.31
N THR A 14 12.97 -9.86 2.99
CA THR A 14 13.81 -11.07 3.11
C THR A 14 14.33 -11.53 1.75
N LEU A 15 13.45 -11.61 0.74
CA LEU A 15 13.83 -12.01 -0.62
C LEU A 15 14.84 -11.05 -1.27
N GLY A 16 14.64 -9.74 -1.07
CA GLY A 16 15.54 -8.71 -1.59
C GLY A 16 16.91 -8.70 -0.88
N ASN A 17 16.93 -8.93 0.43
CA ASN A 17 18.16 -9.01 1.23
C ASN A 17 18.97 -10.24 0.83
N THR A 18 18.36 -11.42 0.77
CA THR A 18 19.04 -12.66 0.35
C THR A 18 19.61 -12.55 -1.06
N LEU A 19 18.89 -11.89 -1.97
CA LEU A 19 19.42 -11.62 -3.32
C LEU A 19 20.66 -10.71 -3.28
N GLN A 20 20.63 -9.62 -2.50
CA GLN A 20 21.77 -8.73 -2.37
C GLN A 20 22.98 -9.44 -1.76
N GLU A 21 22.78 -10.21 -0.69
CA GLU A 21 23.84 -11.01 -0.06
C GLU A 21 24.48 -11.99 -1.06
N SER A 22 23.65 -12.67 -1.87
CA SER A 22 24.13 -13.58 -2.92
C SER A 22 24.93 -12.83 -4.00
N LEU A 23 24.48 -11.65 -4.41
CA LEU A 23 25.19 -10.82 -5.39
C LEU A 23 26.52 -10.32 -4.83
N ASP A 24 26.57 -9.95 -3.55
CA ASP A 24 27.77 -9.48 -2.87
C ASP A 24 28.82 -10.60 -2.73
N GLU A 25 28.39 -11.84 -2.48
CA GLU A 25 29.29 -13.00 -2.50
C GLU A 25 29.89 -13.22 -3.89
N MET A 26 29.07 -13.17 -4.95
CA MET A 26 29.57 -13.30 -6.32
C MET A 26 30.50 -12.14 -6.74
N LEU A 27 30.25 -10.92 -6.25
CA LEU A 27 31.15 -9.78 -6.44
C LEU A 27 32.49 -9.99 -5.73
N THR A 28 32.45 -10.49 -4.49
CA THR A 28 33.64 -10.80 -3.68
C THR A 28 34.54 -11.83 -4.38
N HIS A 29 33.93 -12.82 -5.03
CA HIS A 29 34.64 -13.83 -5.82
C HIS A 29 34.99 -13.37 -7.26
N ASN A 30 34.75 -12.11 -7.62
CA ASN A 30 34.96 -11.55 -8.96
C ASN A 30 34.24 -12.32 -10.08
N LEU A 31 33.13 -13.00 -9.77
CA LEU A 31 32.33 -13.76 -10.75
C LEU A 31 31.45 -12.84 -11.60
N ILE A 32 31.06 -11.69 -11.04
CA ILE A 32 30.30 -10.65 -11.72
C ILE A 32 30.90 -9.27 -11.47
N THR A 33 30.54 -8.31 -12.33
CA THR A 33 30.89 -6.90 -12.13
C THR A 33 29.80 -6.16 -11.36
N SER A 34 30.15 -5.08 -10.68
CA SER A 34 29.18 -4.21 -9.98
C SER A 34 28.06 -3.72 -10.92
N GLY A 35 28.39 -3.40 -12.18
CA GLY A 35 27.40 -3.02 -13.18
C GLY A 35 26.41 -4.14 -13.54
N CYS A 36 26.82 -5.42 -13.45
CA CYS A 36 25.93 -6.56 -13.63
C CYS A 36 24.96 -6.71 -12.44
N ALA A 37 25.48 -6.64 -11.21
CA ALA A 37 24.66 -6.71 -9.99
C ALA A 37 23.56 -5.64 -9.98
N MET A 38 23.89 -4.40 -10.34
CA MET A 38 22.93 -3.30 -10.42
C MET A 38 21.80 -3.58 -11.42
N LYS A 39 22.11 -4.16 -12.58
CA LYS A 39 21.10 -4.55 -13.58
C LYS A 39 20.18 -5.65 -13.06
N ILE A 40 20.72 -6.61 -12.30
CA ILE A 40 19.93 -7.68 -11.66
C ILE A 40 18.97 -7.07 -10.63
N MET A 41 19.44 -6.14 -9.80
CA MET A 41 18.58 -5.45 -8.82
C MET A 41 17.48 -4.61 -9.48
N GLN A 42 17.80 -3.88 -10.56
CA GLN A 42 16.78 -3.17 -11.34
C GLN A 42 15.74 -4.14 -11.93
N LYS A 43 16.18 -5.32 -12.38
CA LYS A 43 15.26 -6.33 -12.91
C LYS A 43 14.38 -6.94 -11.82
N PHE A 44 14.95 -7.15 -10.63
CA PHE A 44 14.22 -7.60 -9.46
C PHE A 44 13.07 -6.63 -9.11
N ASP A 45 13.33 -5.32 -9.06
CA ASP A 45 12.31 -4.31 -8.74
C ASP A 45 11.11 -4.38 -9.70
N GLN A 46 11.38 -4.56 -11.00
CA GLN A 46 10.33 -4.74 -12.00
C GLN A 46 9.54 -6.05 -11.79
N CYS A 47 10.24 -7.16 -11.58
CA CYS A 47 9.64 -8.48 -11.47
C CYS A 47 8.74 -8.61 -10.24
N ILE A 48 9.18 -8.10 -9.08
CA ILE A 48 8.41 -8.20 -7.84
C ILE A 48 7.13 -7.35 -7.90
N CYS A 49 7.21 -6.11 -8.40
CA CYS A 49 6.04 -5.24 -8.58
C CYS A 49 5.00 -5.90 -9.50
N THR A 50 5.46 -6.50 -10.60
CA THR A 50 4.60 -7.22 -11.56
C THR A 50 3.98 -8.46 -10.93
N ALA A 51 4.77 -9.26 -10.21
CA ALA A 51 4.31 -10.50 -9.60
C ALA A 51 3.25 -10.24 -8.51
N LEU A 52 3.49 -9.27 -7.62
CA LEU A 52 2.54 -8.89 -6.57
C LEU A 52 1.21 -8.40 -7.16
N SER A 53 1.26 -7.54 -8.19
CA SER A 53 0.06 -6.98 -8.81
C SER A 53 -0.77 -8.03 -9.57
N LYS A 54 -0.10 -8.94 -10.29
CA LYS A 54 -0.78 -9.92 -11.15
C LYS A 54 -1.21 -11.18 -10.41
N ARG A 55 -0.35 -11.73 -9.53
CA ARG A 55 -0.51 -13.07 -8.97
C ARG A 55 -1.11 -13.08 -7.56
N VAL A 56 -0.90 -12.04 -6.76
CA VAL A 56 -1.38 -12.01 -5.37
C VAL A 56 -2.77 -11.39 -5.30
N LYS A 57 -3.79 -12.23 -5.07
CA LYS A 57 -5.18 -11.79 -4.92
C LYS A 57 -5.67 -11.78 -3.48
N ASN A 58 -4.94 -12.43 -2.56
CA ASN A 58 -5.32 -12.50 -1.16
C ASN A 58 -5.45 -11.10 -0.53
N ARG A 59 -6.37 -10.99 0.43
CA ARG A 59 -6.68 -9.77 1.16
C ARG A 59 -6.61 -10.07 2.65
N LEU A 60 -5.77 -9.31 3.34
CA LEU A 60 -5.60 -9.38 4.78
C LEU A 60 -6.41 -8.28 5.46
N PHE A 61 -6.90 -8.56 6.66
CA PHE A 61 -7.50 -7.56 7.54
C PHE A 61 -6.59 -7.35 8.76
N LEU A 62 -6.32 -6.09 9.09
CA LEU A 62 -5.46 -5.70 10.19
C LEU A 62 -6.26 -4.88 11.19
N LYS A 63 -6.13 -5.21 12.47
CA LYS A 63 -6.73 -4.46 13.57
C LYS A 63 -5.70 -4.33 14.68
N GLY A 64 -5.47 -3.12 15.19
CA GLY A 64 -4.53 -2.90 16.29
C GLY A 64 -4.47 -1.44 16.68
N HIS A 65 -3.56 -1.10 17.59
CA HIS A 65 -3.42 0.25 18.11
C HIS A 65 -2.33 1.01 17.36
N LEU A 66 -2.69 2.10 16.69
CA LEU A 66 -1.71 2.97 16.04
C LEU A 66 -0.85 3.66 17.10
N ASN A 67 0.47 3.48 17.00
CA ASN A 67 1.45 4.09 17.89
C ASN A 67 1.97 5.41 17.30
N THR A 68 2.47 5.37 16.06
CA THR A 68 2.93 6.56 15.34
C THR A 68 2.70 6.43 13.85
N TYR A 69 2.57 7.57 13.16
CA TYR A 69 2.43 7.65 11.71
C TYR A 69 3.26 8.80 11.13
N ARG A 70 3.70 8.66 9.89
CA ARG A 70 4.40 9.68 9.12
C ARG A 70 4.05 9.56 7.65
N ASN A 71 3.82 10.70 6.99
CA ASN A 71 3.78 10.79 5.54
C ASN A 71 4.83 11.80 5.09
N CYS A 72 5.76 11.35 4.24
CA CYS A 72 6.76 12.20 3.61
C CYS A 72 7.01 11.66 2.19
N ASP A 73 7.03 12.53 1.19
CA ASP A 73 7.30 12.18 -0.21
C ASP A 73 6.39 11.07 -0.77
N ASN A 74 5.11 11.08 -0.39
CA ASN A 74 4.11 10.06 -0.76
C ASN A 74 4.46 8.64 -0.25
N VAL A 75 5.28 8.57 0.80
CA VAL A 75 5.57 7.35 1.55
C VAL A 75 4.93 7.45 2.93
N TRP A 76 3.95 6.59 3.16
CA TRP A 76 3.34 6.40 4.47
C TRP A 76 4.16 5.42 5.28
N THR A 77 4.41 5.74 6.55
CA THR A 77 4.98 4.84 7.54
C THR A 77 4.07 4.83 8.75
N LEU A 78 3.55 3.65 9.12
CA LEU A 78 2.73 3.44 10.30
C LEU A 78 3.43 2.43 11.20
N VAL A 79 3.43 2.69 12.50
CA VAL A 79 3.84 1.72 13.52
C VAL A 79 2.64 1.47 14.40
N MET A 80 2.25 0.20 14.53
CA MET A 80 1.11 -0.20 15.34
C MET A 80 1.56 -1.25 16.36
N ASN A 81 0.86 -1.30 17.49
CA ASN A 81 1.07 -2.29 18.55
C ASN A 81 -0.18 -3.16 18.69
N ASP A 82 -0.02 -4.35 19.28
CA ASP A 82 -1.09 -5.33 19.56
C ASP A 82 -1.97 -5.60 18.33
N VAL A 83 -1.34 -6.04 17.25
CA VAL A 83 -1.99 -6.18 15.94
C VAL A 83 -2.51 -7.59 15.72
N GLU A 84 -3.80 -7.70 15.50
CA GLU A 84 -4.48 -8.87 14.97
C GLU A 84 -4.51 -8.82 13.44
N ILE A 85 -3.91 -9.83 12.81
CA ILE A 85 -3.92 -10.05 11.37
C ILE A 85 -4.85 -11.21 11.08
N ARG A 86 -5.91 -10.96 10.30
CA ARG A 86 -6.86 -11.99 9.86
C ARG A 86 -6.63 -12.28 8.39
N ASP A 87 -6.33 -13.55 8.11
CA ASP A 87 -6.19 -14.12 6.77
C ASP A 87 -7.17 -15.28 6.61
N ALA A 88 -8.30 -15.09 5.92
CA ALA A 88 -9.35 -16.09 5.65
C ALA A 88 -9.72 -17.04 6.82
N SER A 89 -8.89 -18.05 7.11
CA SER A 89 -9.04 -19.06 8.16
C SER A 89 -8.06 -18.93 9.35
N VAL A 90 -7.13 -17.98 9.31
CA VAL A 90 -6.05 -17.82 10.29
C VAL A 90 -6.15 -16.44 10.96
N LEU A 91 -5.98 -16.42 12.28
CA LEU A 91 -5.81 -15.21 13.08
C LEU A 91 -4.40 -15.23 13.67
N LEU A 92 -3.59 -14.24 13.34
CA LEU A 92 -2.25 -14.04 13.87
C LEU A 92 -2.25 -12.84 14.80
N HIS A 93 -1.49 -12.91 15.88
CA HIS A 93 -1.29 -11.81 16.80
C HIS A 93 0.19 -11.40 16.76
N VAL A 94 0.44 -10.09 16.65
CA VAL A 94 1.77 -9.51 16.52
C VAL A 94 1.88 -8.31 17.45
N ASP A 95 2.81 -8.33 18.39
CA ASP A 95 2.98 -7.27 19.39
C ASP A 95 3.25 -5.90 18.77
N LYS A 96 3.98 -5.86 17.64
CA LYS A 96 4.35 -4.64 16.95
C LYS A 96 4.58 -4.86 15.46
N ILE A 97 4.02 -3.98 14.64
CA ILE A 97 4.17 -3.99 13.18
C ILE A 97 4.61 -2.63 12.67
N LYS A 98 5.43 -2.62 11.62
CA LYS A 98 5.75 -1.43 10.83
C LYS A 98 5.24 -1.62 9.41
N ILE A 99 4.36 -0.73 8.98
CA ILE A 99 3.82 -0.69 7.62
C ILE A 99 4.48 0.48 6.89
N VAL A 100 5.06 0.21 5.73
CA VAL A 100 5.52 1.25 4.82
C VAL A 100 4.75 1.09 3.50
N ALA A 101 4.17 2.17 3.00
CA ALA A 101 3.33 2.14 1.81
C ALA A 101 3.68 3.31 0.89
N CYS A 102 3.94 2.99 -0.37
CA CYS A 102 4.22 3.97 -1.43
C CYS A 102 2.99 4.09 -2.34
N GLU A 103 2.72 5.31 -2.81
CA GLU A 103 1.68 5.49 -3.83
C GLU A 103 2.10 4.84 -5.15
N CYS A 104 1.31 3.88 -5.63
CA CYS A 104 1.49 3.28 -6.95
C CYS A 104 0.79 4.15 -8.01
N LYS A 105 1.54 4.68 -8.98
CA LYS A 105 1.00 5.56 -10.04
C LYS A 105 -0.07 4.85 -10.90
N ASP A 106 0.01 3.53 -11.03
CA ASP A 106 -0.97 2.72 -11.78
C ASP A 106 -2.33 2.60 -11.07
N ALA A 107 -2.38 2.80 -9.74
CA ALA A 107 -3.63 2.74 -8.98
C ALA A 107 -4.57 3.93 -9.28
N LYS A 108 -4.06 5.03 -9.84
CA LYS A 108 -4.90 6.15 -10.30
C LYS A 108 -5.74 5.76 -11.52
N SER A 109 -5.20 4.91 -12.40
CA SER A 109 -5.91 4.47 -13.61
C SER A 109 -7.12 3.57 -13.28
N ALA A 110 -7.03 2.76 -12.22
CA ALA A 110 -8.12 1.91 -11.75
C ALA A 110 -9.28 2.71 -11.11
N ARG A 111 -8.98 3.77 -10.34
CA ARG A 111 -10.02 4.60 -9.69
C ARG A 111 -10.83 5.42 -10.70
N THR A 112 -10.17 5.99 -11.73
CA THR A 112 -10.87 6.74 -12.78
C THR A 112 -11.69 5.83 -13.70
N ALA A 113 -11.22 4.59 -13.96
CA ALA A 113 -11.98 3.61 -14.73
C ALA A 113 -13.21 3.06 -13.99
N ALA A 114 -13.17 2.98 -12.65
CA ALA A 114 -14.31 2.58 -11.83
C ALA A 114 -15.39 3.69 -11.73
N ALA A 115 -14.97 4.96 -11.68
CA ALA A 115 -15.89 6.10 -11.65
C ALA A 115 -16.70 6.28 -12.96
N LEU A 116 -16.18 5.81 -14.10
CA LEU A 116 -16.84 5.88 -15.42
C LEU A 116 -17.75 4.69 -15.75
N LYS A 117 -17.85 3.68 -14.86
CA LYS A 117 -18.72 2.48 -15.05
C LYS A 117 -19.96 2.47 -14.15
N GLY A 118 -20.46 3.64 -13.74
CA GLY A 118 -21.78 3.80 -13.13
C GLY A 118 -22.87 4.01 -14.20
N ASN A 119 -23.76 3.02 -14.35
CA ASN A 119 -25.00 2.94 -15.17
C ASN A 119 -25.50 4.19 -15.94
N PRO A 120 -25.75 4.08 -17.26
CA PRO A 120 -26.66 4.95 -18.00
C PRO A 120 -28.07 4.35 -17.99
N ALA A 121 -28.83 4.53 -16.91
CA ALA A 121 -30.26 4.28 -16.91
C ALA A 121 -30.92 5.08 -15.79
N LEU A 122 -31.48 6.24 -16.14
CA LEU A 122 -32.77 6.73 -15.65
C LEU A 122 -33.03 8.11 -16.28
N SER A 123 -33.76 8.10 -17.39
CA SER A 123 -34.53 9.27 -17.84
C SER A 123 -35.95 9.13 -17.31
N SER A 124 -36.42 10.14 -16.57
CA SER A 124 -37.70 10.85 -16.76
C SER A 124 -38.20 11.51 -15.47
N GLN A 125 -38.41 12.82 -15.60
CA GLN A 125 -39.52 13.62 -15.06
C GLN A 125 -39.81 13.58 -13.55
N ASN A 126 -39.56 14.70 -12.86
CA ASN A 126 -40.65 15.64 -12.56
C ASN A 126 -40.17 17.00 -12.00
N SER A 127 -40.91 18.04 -12.38
CA SER A 127 -40.81 19.44 -11.97
C SER A 127 -41.26 19.67 -10.52
N GLY A 128 -40.61 20.60 -9.80
CA GLY A 128 -41.02 21.01 -8.45
C GLY A 128 -40.14 22.09 -7.79
N THR A 129 -40.28 23.32 -8.26
CA THR A 129 -40.27 24.64 -7.57
C THR A 129 -39.83 24.75 -6.08
N LEU A 130 -38.81 25.61 -5.83
CA LEU A 130 -38.49 26.50 -4.67
C LEU A 130 -38.34 25.86 -3.26
N THR A 131 -37.50 26.27 -2.31
CA THR A 131 -36.98 27.58 -1.86
C THR A 131 -35.70 27.38 -1.02
N ALA A 132 -34.79 28.37 -1.05
CA ALA A 132 -33.72 28.53 -0.06
C ALA A 132 -34.27 29.02 1.29
N GLN A 133 -33.87 28.41 2.40
CA GLN A 133 -33.96 29.01 3.74
C GLN A 133 -32.70 28.67 4.55
N ASN A 134 -31.90 29.70 4.80
CA ASN A 134 -30.91 29.74 5.86
C ASN A 134 -31.63 29.69 7.21
N ARG A 135 -31.12 28.89 8.14
CA ARG A 135 -31.36 29.07 9.57
C ARG A 135 -30.10 28.65 10.33
N GLU A 136 -29.40 29.65 10.84
CA GLU A 136 -28.37 29.50 11.86
C GLU A 136 -29.03 29.11 13.19
N SER A 137 -28.44 28.13 13.89
CA SER A 137 -28.51 28.03 15.36
C SER A 137 -27.39 27.12 15.87
N GLU A 138 -26.62 27.66 16.79
CA GLU A 138 -25.46 27.08 17.46
C GLU A 138 -25.77 25.80 18.28
N GLY A 139 -24.76 24.96 18.47
CA GLY A 139 -24.82 23.83 19.38
C GLY A 139 -23.57 22.94 19.33
N LEU A 140 -22.65 23.16 20.28
CA LEU A 140 -21.42 22.39 20.51
C LEU A 140 -21.68 20.88 20.73
N GLY A 141 -20.85 20.03 20.11
CA GLY A 141 -20.59 18.66 20.60
C GLY A 141 -20.76 17.54 19.56
N GLY A 142 -19.65 17.12 18.94
CA GLY A 142 -19.57 15.85 18.19
C GLY A 142 -18.24 15.73 17.45
N PRO A 143 -17.53 14.58 17.50
CA PRO A 143 -16.20 14.46 16.90
C PRO A 143 -16.26 14.58 15.37
N PRO A 144 -15.21 15.09 14.72
CA PRO A 144 -15.18 15.25 13.28
C PRO A 144 -15.17 13.88 12.60
N ASN A 145 -16.12 13.70 11.70
CA ASN A 145 -16.18 12.78 10.58
C ASN A 145 -15.17 11.61 10.55
N LEU A 146 -15.74 10.43 10.79
CA LEU A 146 -15.35 9.13 10.27
C LEU A 146 -14.76 9.25 8.84
N MET A 147 -13.44 9.29 8.72
CA MET A 147 -12.76 9.05 7.45
C MET A 147 -12.86 7.54 7.19
N SER A 148 -13.79 7.17 6.31
CA SER A 148 -13.85 5.85 5.68
C SER A 148 -12.52 5.61 4.96
N LEU A 149 -11.58 4.94 5.63
CA LEU A 149 -10.35 4.47 5.03
C LEU A 149 -10.72 3.25 4.20
N GLY A 150 -11.01 3.49 2.92
CA GLY A 150 -11.20 2.45 1.93
C GLY A 150 -9.96 1.56 1.87
N ASP A 151 -10.14 0.30 2.22
CA ASP A 151 -9.50 -0.88 1.65
C ASP A 151 -8.07 -0.74 1.10
N ASP A 152 -7.12 -0.24 1.89
CA ASP A 152 -5.70 -0.24 1.51
C ASP A 152 -4.95 -1.41 2.16
N LYS A 153 -4.42 -2.28 1.28
CA LYS A 153 -3.64 -3.48 1.61
C LYS A 153 -2.34 -3.07 2.30
N ALA A 154 -2.16 -3.48 3.55
CA ALA A 154 -0.86 -3.46 4.20
C ALA A 154 -0.17 -4.82 4.04
N TYR A 155 1.04 -4.78 3.48
CA TYR A 155 1.95 -5.92 3.36
C TYR A 155 2.94 -5.89 4.52
N LEU A 156 3.02 -6.99 5.26
CA LEU A 156 3.95 -7.21 6.36
C LEU A 156 5.22 -7.87 5.82
N SER A 157 6.39 -7.38 6.25
CA SER A 157 7.68 -8.05 6.06
C SER A 157 8.12 -8.59 7.42
N ASP A 158 8.32 -9.90 7.50
CA ASP A 158 8.82 -10.59 8.69
C ASP A 158 10.29 -10.19 8.93
N ASP A 159 10.58 -9.66 10.11
CA ASP A 159 11.95 -9.42 10.60
C ASP A 159 12.19 -10.45 11.72
N GLU A 160 12.79 -11.59 11.35
CA GLU A 160 13.26 -12.56 12.34
C GLU A 160 14.44 -11.96 13.11
N GLY A 161 14.25 -11.84 14.42
CA GLY A 161 15.27 -11.40 15.35
C GLY A 161 16.45 -12.37 15.40
N ARG A 162 17.65 -11.82 15.25
CA ARG A 162 18.91 -12.52 15.52
C ARG A 162 19.36 -12.20 16.95
N VAL A 163 19.40 -13.23 17.79
CA VAL A 163 20.39 -13.38 18.88
C VAL A 163 21.58 -14.14 18.29
#